data_AF-I1QHM6-F1
#
_entry.id   AF-I1QHM6-F1
#
_cell.length_a   1.000
_cell.length_b   1.000
_cell.length_c   1.000
_cell.angle_alpha   90.00
_cell.angle_beta   90.00
_cell.angle_gamma   90.00
#
_symmetry.space_group_name_H-M   'P 1'
#
loop_
_entity.id
_entity.type
_entity.pdbx_description
1 polymer ?
#
loop_
_entity_poly.entity_id
_entity_poly.type
_entity_poly.pdbx_seq_one_letter_code
_entity_poly.pdbx_strand_id
1 'polypeptide(L)'
;MTQICDKFIEFFMYKKPQTKDWRKLLVFREEWERYRPYFYKHSQARIDMENDSSMKQKLVVLARKVKKIDDEIEKHMELFTQLHENPTDINAIVVRRRKDFNGGFFQHLNFLVKDIMYHIYTTTKESLKSISPPEMKLLKYLLNIEDPEERFGALATAFSPGDEHEAKDEDALYTRLGMLIILLLK
;
A
#
# COMPACT_ATOMS: atom_id res chain seq x y z
N MET A 1 6.28 16.21 -19.82
CA MET A 1 4.88 16.26 -19.31
C MET A 1 3.88 15.62 -20.26
N THR A 2 3.92 15.95 -21.56
CA THR A 2 3.05 15.34 -22.61
C THR A 2 3.15 13.81 -22.67
N GLN A 3 4.37 13.24 -22.65
CA GLN A 3 4.59 11.79 -22.63
C GLN A 3 3.92 11.05 -21.45
N ILE A 4 3.80 11.69 -20.29
CA ILE A 4 3.12 11.09 -19.12
C ILE A 4 1.61 11.11 -19.35
N CYS A 5 1.07 12.19 -19.90
CA CYS A 5 -0.35 12.28 -20.25
C CYS A 5 -0.73 11.27 -21.33
N ASP A 6 0.13 11.05 -22.32
CA ASP A 6 -0.08 10.01 -23.34
C ASP A 6 -0.09 8.60 -22.74
N LYS A 7 0.80 8.32 -21.77
CA LYS A 7 0.77 7.05 -21.01
C LYS A 7 -0.53 6.87 -20.22
N PHE A 8 -1.06 7.93 -19.60
CA PHE A 8 -2.36 7.86 -18.93
C PHE A 8 -3.50 7.57 -19.91
N ILE A 9 -3.52 8.26 -21.06
CA ILE A 9 -4.52 8.04 -22.11
C ILE A 9 -4.44 6.59 -22.61
N GLU A 10 -3.25 6.10 -22.94
CA GLU A 10 -3.03 4.72 -23.38
C GLU A 10 -3.46 3.71 -22.30
N PHE A 11 -3.11 3.98 -21.04
CA PHE A 11 -3.46 3.11 -19.93
C PHE A 11 -4.98 3.00 -19.75
N PHE A 12 -5.69 4.13 -19.69
CA PHE A 12 -7.14 4.14 -19.50
C PHE A 12 -7.88 3.61 -20.72
N MET A 13 -7.37 3.86 -21.93
CA MET A 13 -8.03 3.45 -23.16
C MET A 13 -7.83 1.96 -23.48
N TYR A 14 -6.63 1.41 -23.23
CA TYR A 14 -6.26 0.08 -23.72
C TYR A 14 -5.92 -0.93 -22.61
N LYS A 15 -5.22 -0.50 -21.56
CA LYS A 15 -4.71 -1.44 -20.54
C LYS A 15 -5.73 -1.78 -19.46
N LYS A 16 -6.57 -0.82 -19.08
CA LYS A 16 -7.59 -1.01 -18.04
C LYS A 16 -8.91 -0.33 -18.44
N PRO A 17 -9.67 -0.79 -19.42
CA PRO A 17 -10.85 -0.06 -19.92
C PRO A 17 -12.01 0.04 -18.92
N GLN A 18 -11.96 -0.67 -17.79
CA GLN A 18 -13.01 -0.66 -16.77
C GLN A 18 -12.81 0.49 -15.77
N THR A 19 -13.86 1.30 -15.58
CA THR A 19 -13.85 2.48 -14.69
C THR A 19 -13.50 2.18 -13.23
N LYS A 20 -13.77 0.94 -12.78
CA LYS A 20 -13.40 0.48 -11.42
C LYS A 20 -11.89 0.47 -11.19
N ASP A 21 -11.10 0.19 -12.23
CA ASP A 21 -9.64 0.15 -12.15
C ASP A 21 -9.05 1.57 -12.20
N TRP A 22 -9.74 2.51 -12.85
CA TRP A 22 -9.32 3.92 -12.89
C TRP A 22 -9.45 4.55 -11.53
N ARG A 23 -10.54 4.25 -10.80
CA ARG A 23 -10.74 4.76 -9.44
C ARG A 23 -9.57 4.40 -8.54
N LYS A 24 -9.06 3.16 -8.60
CA LYS A 24 -7.89 2.75 -7.80
C LYS A 24 -6.68 3.64 -8.04
N LEU A 25 -6.41 4.02 -9.30
CA LEU A 25 -5.29 4.89 -9.63
C LEU A 25 -5.52 6.34 -9.22
N LEU A 26 -6.73 6.85 -9.48
CA LEU A 26 -7.08 8.24 -9.20
C LEU A 26 -7.25 8.54 -7.71
N VAL A 27 -7.43 7.50 -6.87
CA VAL A 27 -7.43 7.62 -5.39
C VAL A 27 -6.05 8.06 -4.88
N PHE A 28 -4.96 7.74 -5.58
CA PHE A 28 -3.60 8.15 -5.21
C PHE A 28 -3.34 9.61 -5.60
N ARG A 29 -3.83 10.51 -4.74
CA ARG A 29 -4.00 11.94 -5.02
C ARG A 29 -2.71 12.72 -5.22
N GLU A 30 -1.62 12.44 -4.50
CA GLU A 30 -0.40 13.26 -4.60
C GLU A 30 0.16 13.31 -6.03
N GLU A 31 0.23 12.15 -6.68
CA GLU A 31 0.72 12.07 -8.05
C GLU A 31 -0.35 12.60 -9.02
N TRP A 32 -1.61 12.19 -8.84
CA TRP A 32 -2.68 12.62 -9.73
C TRP A 32 -2.90 14.14 -9.70
N GLU A 33 -2.94 14.78 -8.53
CA GLU A 33 -3.11 16.24 -8.39
C GLU A 33 -2.04 17.00 -9.16
N ARG A 34 -0.78 16.53 -9.11
CA ARG A 34 0.33 17.13 -9.85
C ARG A 34 0.12 17.07 -11.37
N TYR A 35 -0.48 15.99 -11.88
CA TYR A 35 -0.65 15.78 -13.32
C TYR A 35 -2.03 16.20 -13.84
N ARG A 36 -3.04 16.33 -12.98
CA ARG A 36 -4.45 16.53 -13.32
C ARG A 36 -4.68 17.73 -14.27
N PRO A 37 -4.17 18.95 -14.02
CA PRO A 37 -4.36 20.07 -14.92
C PRO A 37 -3.75 19.83 -16.31
N TYR A 38 -2.58 19.18 -16.34
CA TYR A 38 -1.88 18.86 -17.58
C TYR A 38 -2.58 17.77 -18.37
N PHE A 39 -3.13 16.75 -17.69
CA PHE A 39 -3.87 15.66 -18.31
C PHE A 39 -5.08 16.17 -19.08
N TYR A 40 -5.89 17.05 -18.48
CA TYR A 40 -7.08 17.58 -19.15
C TYR A 40 -6.72 18.52 -20.30
N LYS A 41 -5.73 19.40 -20.11
CA LYS A 41 -5.24 20.27 -21.19
C LYS A 41 -4.71 19.44 -22.37
N HIS A 42 -3.93 18.40 -22.10
CA HIS A 42 -3.36 17.52 -23.12
C HIS A 42 -4.44 16.67 -23.82
N SER A 43 -5.39 16.13 -23.05
CA SER A 43 -6.52 15.36 -23.62
C SER A 43 -7.35 16.23 -24.57
N GLN A 44 -7.62 17.48 -24.21
CA GLN A 44 -8.37 18.41 -25.06
C GLN A 44 -7.59 18.74 -26.34
N ALA A 45 -6.31 19.09 -26.23
CA ALA A 45 -5.47 19.35 -27.41
C ALA A 45 -5.44 18.15 -28.37
N ARG A 46 -5.35 16.92 -27.84
CA ARG A 46 -5.38 15.69 -28.64
C ARG A 46 -6.74 15.47 -29.32
N ILE A 47 -7.85 15.76 -28.65
CA ILE A 47 -9.20 15.70 -29.23
C ILE A 47 -9.36 16.71 -30.37
N ASP A 48 -8.83 17.92 -30.20
CA ASP A 48 -8.96 19.01 -31.18
C ASP A 48 -8.16 18.71 -32.46
N MET A 49 -7.00 18.09 -32.33
CA MET A 49 -6.12 17.70 -33.44
C MET A 49 -6.51 16.37 -34.12
N GLU A 50 -7.42 15.58 -33.53
CA GLU A 50 -7.80 14.27 -34.06
C GLU A 50 -8.76 14.40 -35.25
N ASN A 51 -8.36 13.80 -36.38
CA ASN A 51 -9.11 13.81 -37.63
C ASN A 51 -10.01 12.57 -37.77
N ASP A 52 -9.62 11.43 -37.18
CA ASP A 52 -10.44 10.23 -37.20
C ASP A 52 -11.65 10.39 -36.26
N SER A 53 -12.86 10.43 -36.83
CA SER A 53 -14.10 10.68 -36.08
C SER A 53 -14.34 9.63 -34.98
N SER A 54 -14.01 8.37 -35.26
CA SER A 54 -14.15 7.26 -34.32
C SER A 54 -13.21 7.40 -33.12
N MET A 55 -11.93 7.68 -33.37
CA MET A 55 -10.92 7.91 -32.35
C MET A 55 -11.19 9.17 -31.54
N LYS A 56 -11.61 10.26 -32.20
CA LYS A 56 -12.03 11.50 -31.55
C LYS A 56 -13.14 11.24 -30.54
N GLN A 57 -14.17 10.49 -30.94
CA GLN A 57 -15.26 10.12 -30.05
C GLN A 57 -14.78 9.27 -28.86
N LYS A 58 -13.86 8.32 -29.07
CA LYS A 58 -13.25 7.51 -27.99
C LYS A 58 -12.50 8.39 -26.98
N LEU A 59 -11.72 9.36 -27.45
CA LEU A 59 -11.00 10.31 -26.60
C LEU A 59 -11.95 11.19 -25.79
N VAL A 60 -13.02 11.70 -26.41
CA VAL A 60 -14.06 12.48 -25.72
C VAL A 60 -14.72 11.67 -24.61
N VAL A 61 -15.11 10.42 -24.91
CA VAL A 61 -15.73 9.52 -23.92
C VAL A 61 -14.76 9.21 -22.78
N LEU A 62 -13.48 8.97 -23.10
CA LEU A 62 -12.43 8.73 -22.10
C LEU A 62 -12.30 9.93 -21.14
N ALA A 63 -12.09 11.13 -21.69
CA ALA A 63 -11.90 12.34 -20.91
C ALA A 63 -13.10 12.62 -19.99
N ARG A 64 -14.33 12.45 -20.50
CA ARG A 64 -15.56 12.60 -19.70
C ARG A 64 -15.65 11.59 -18.56
N LYS A 65 -15.33 10.32 -18.81
CA LYS A 65 -15.37 9.27 -17.79
C LYS A 65 -14.31 9.48 -16.70
N VAL A 66 -13.09 9.85 -17.09
CA VAL A 66 -12.02 10.19 -16.12
C VAL A 66 -12.44 11.38 -15.27
N LYS A 67 -12.96 12.45 -15.90
CA LYS A 67 -13.46 13.64 -15.21
C LYS A 67 -14.56 13.32 -14.19
N LYS A 68 -15.51 12.46 -14.56
CA LYS A 68 -16.56 12.03 -13.63
C LYS A 68 -15.99 11.34 -12.38
N ILE A 69 -15.04 10.42 -12.56
CA ILE A 69 -14.44 9.70 -11.42
C ILE A 69 -13.60 10.65 -10.56
N ASP A 70 -12.84 11.52 -11.20
CA ASP A 70 -12.03 12.55 -10.56
C ASP A 70 -12.86 13.52 -9.72
N ASP A 71 -14.00 14.01 -10.24
CA ASP A 71 -14.92 14.87 -9.50
C ASP A 71 -15.61 14.13 -8.33
N GLU A 72 -15.97 12.85 -8.52
CA GLU A 72 -16.51 12.02 -7.44
C GLU A 72 -15.47 11.79 -6.32
N ILE A 73 -14.20 11.57 -6.67
CA ILE A 73 -13.11 11.43 -5.71
C ILE A 73 -12.88 12.75 -4.97
N GLU A 74 -12.87 13.89 -5.68
CA GLU A 74 -12.74 15.22 -5.07
C GLU A 74 -13.79 15.45 -3.98
N LYS A 75 -15.04 15.18 -4.31
CA LYS A 75 -16.15 15.34 -3.37
C LYS A 75 -16.00 14.44 -2.13
N HIS A 76 -15.48 13.23 -2.29
CA HIS A 76 -15.20 12.34 -1.16
C HIS A 76 -14.04 12.87 -0.31
N MET A 77 -12.98 13.38 -0.94
CA MET A 77 -11.83 13.98 -0.25
C MET A 77 -12.24 15.21 0.56
N GLU A 78 -13.06 16.10 0.00
CA GLU A 78 -13.62 17.24 0.75
C GLU A 78 -14.40 16.79 1.99
N LEU A 79 -15.14 15.67 1.91
CA LEU A 79 -15.84 15.10 3.07
C LEU A 79 -14.87 14.51 4.09
N PHE A 80 -13.80 13.83 3.65
CA PHE A 80 -12.75 13.34 4.55
C PHE A 80 -12.04 14.47 5.28
N THR A 81 -11.64 15.52 4.55
CA THR A 81 -10.99 16.69 5.14
C THR A 81 -11.88 17.32 6.22
N GLN A 82 -13.17 17.51 5.94
CA GLN A 82 -14.12 18.03 6.94
C GLN A 82 -14.24 17.13 8.18
N LEU A 83 -14.31 15.81 8.00
CA LEU A 83 -14.37 14.85 9.12
C LEU A 83 -13.08 14.84 9.94
N HIS A 84 -11.93 14.94 9.27
CA HIS A 84 -10.62 14.98 9.91
C HIS A 84 -10.39 16.28 10.71
N GLU A 85 -10.77 17.42 10.14
CA GLU A 85 -10.60 18.74 10.77
C GLU A 85 -11.58 18.99 11.92
N ASN A 86 -12.73 18.29 11.94
CA ASN A 86 -13.78 18.51 12.93
C ASN A 86 -14.21 17.19 13.63
N PRO A 87 -13.31 16.52 14.37
CA PRO A 87 -13.58 15.19 14.93
C PRO A 87 -14.68 15.16 16.01
N THR A 88 -14.97 16.28 16.66
CA THR A 88 -16.07 16.39 17.64
C THR A 88 -17.44 16.52 16.98
N ASP A 89 -17.48 16.95 15.71
CA ASP A 89 -18.71 17.35 15.01
C ASP A 89 -19.15 16.32 13.97
N ILE A 90 -18.59 15.10 14.02
CA ILE A 90 -18.88 14.01 13.07
C ILE A 90 -20.39 13.81 12.92
N ASN A 91 -21.14 13.76 14.02
CA ASN A 91 -22.59 13.58 13.99
C ASN A 91 -23.30 14.71 13.21
N ALA A 92 -22.89 15.96 13.41
CA ALA A 92 -23.45 17.10 12.70
C ALA A 92 -23.07 17.10 11.20
N ILE A 93 -21.87 16.65 10.85
CA ILE A 93 -21.43 16.47 9.46
C ILE A 93 -22.26 15.38 8.78
N VAL A 94 -22.43 14.23 9.43
CA VAL A 94 -23.23 13.11 8.91
C VAL A 94 -24.67 13.52 8.64
N VAL A 95 -25.29 14.29 9.54
CA VAL A 95 -26.66 14.80 9.35
C VAL A 95 -26.72 15.76 8.16
N ARG A 96 -25.83 16.75 8.08
CA ARG A 96 -25.84 17.78 7.02
C ARG A 96 -25.47 17.24 5.64
N ARG A 97 -24.60 16.23 5.58
CA ARG A 97 -24.06 15.67 4.34
C ARG A 97 -24.52 14.23 4.08
N ARG A 98 -25.63 13.79 4.66
CA ARG A 98 -26.12 12.39 4.57
C ARG A 98 -26.07 11.79 3.16
N LYS A 99 -26.43 12.55 2.12
CA LYS A 99 -26.41 12.13 0.71
C LYS A 99 -25.00 11.79 0.17
N ASP A 100 -23.96 12.36 0.79
CA ASP A 100 -22.57 12.14 0.41
C ASP A 100 -21.98 10.87 1.04
N PHE A 101 -22.58 10.37 2.13
CA PHE A 101 -22.28 9.07 2.75
C PHE A 101 -22.97 7.92 2.00
N ASN A 102 -22.60 7.73 0.74
CA ASN A 102 -23.12 6.67 -0.13
C ASN A 102 -22.11 5.51 -0.28
N GLY A 103 -22.53 4.43 -0.96
CA GLY A 103 -21.66 3.28 -1.18
C GLY A 103 -20.33 3.59 -1.88
N GLY A 104 -20.31 4.59 -2.78
CA GLY A 104 -19.09 5.05 -3.44
C GLY A 104 -18.11 5.72 -2.47
N PHE A 105 -18.61 6.48 -1.50
CA PHE A 105 -17.80 7.08 -0.44
C PHE A 105 -17.15 6.01 0.43
N PHE A 106 -17.93 5.05 0.94
CA PHE A 106 -17.40 3.97 1.78
C PHE A 106 -16.43 3.05 1.02
N GLN A 107 -16.67 2.83 -0.28
CA GLN A 107 -15.72 2.12 -1.12
C GLN A 107 -14.39 2.88 -1.25
N HIS A 108 -14.43 4.20 -1.43
CA HIS A 108 -13.24 5.05 -1.46
C HIS A 108 -12.50 5.03 -0.11
N LEU A 109 -13.22 5.17 1.01
CA LEU A 109 -12.66 5.05 2.37
C LEU A 109 -11.91 3.73 2.55
N ASN A 110 -12.52 2.62 2.15
CA ASN A 110 -11.92 1.30 2.29
C ASN A 110 -10.62 1.17 1.49
N PHE A 111 -10.55 1.77 0.29
CA PHE A 111 -9.30 1.81 -0.47
C PHE A 111 -8.21 2.61 0.24
N LEU A 112 -8.51 3.82 0.72
CA LEU A 112 -7.55 4.65 1.47
C LEU A 112 -7.05 3.92 2.73
N VAL A 113 -7.95 3.33 3.51
CA VAL A 113 -7.59 2.61 4.73
C VAL A 113 -6.68 1.42 4.44
N LYS A 114 -7.01 0.62 3.42
CA LYS A 114 -6.16 -0.52 3.01
C LYS A 114 -4.77 -0.07 2.58
N ASP A 115 -4.69 1.02 1.85
CA ASP A 115 -3.43 1.55 1.36
C ASP A 115 -2.56 2.11 2.50
N ILE A 116 -3.14 2.94 3.38
CA ILE A 116 -2.46 3.45 4.58
C ILE A 116 -1.98 2.29 5.45
N MET A 117 -2.82 1.28 5.69
CA MET A 117 -2.41 0.09 6.45
C MET A 117 -1.28 -0.67 5.78
N TYR A 118 -1.31 -0.82 4.45
CA TYR A 118 -0.24 -1.48 3.71
C TYR A 118 1.07 -0.69 3.81
N HIS A 119 1.03 0.63 3.61
CA HIS A 119 2.19 1.52 3.76
C HIS A 119 2.78 1.43 5.16
N ILE A 120 1.96 1.57 6.21
CA ILE A 120 2.40 1.40 7.60
C ILE A 120 3.05 0.04 7.79
N TYR A 121 2.39 -1.05 7.34
CA TYR A 121 2.96 -2.39 7.43
C TYR A 121 4.32 -2.49 6.75
N THR A 122 4.47 -1.98 5.51
CA THR A 122 5.72 -2.07 4.76
C THR A 122 6.82 -1.23 5.40
N THR A 123 6.53 0.00 5.80
CA THR A 123 7.49 0.89 6.47
C THR A 123 7.92 0.31 7.81
N THR A 124 6.98 -0.13 8.65
CA THR A 124 7.29 -0.77 9.93
C THR A 124 8.08 -2.06 9.72
N LYS A 125 7.73 -2.90 8.75
CA LYS A 125 8.49 -4.11 8.42
C LYS A 125 9.93 -3.79 8.00
N GLU A 126 10.13 -2.74 7.21
CA GLU A 126 11.47 -2.29 6.80
C GLU A 126 12.26 -1.72 7.97
N SER A 127 11.67 -0.87 8.81
CA SER A 127 12.30 -0.38 10.04
C SER A 127 12.60 -1.51 11.04
N LEU A 128 11.75 -2.53 11.13
CA LEU A 128 12.01 -3.70 11.97
C LEU A 128 13.11 -4.60 11.40
N LYS A 129 13.39 -4.59 10.09
CA LYS A 129 14.57 -5.28 9.54
C LYS A 129 15.87 -4.67 10.08
N SER A 130 15.92 -3.35 10.32
CA SER A 130 17.11 -2.69 10.88
C SER A 130 17.19 -2.81 12.41
N ILE A 131 16.06 -2.94 13.11
CA ILE A 131 15.97 -3.18 14.56
C ILE A 131 15.97 -4.70 14.88
N SER A 132 16.05 -5.55 13.85
CA SER A 132 16.05 -7.00 14.00
C SER A 132 17.15 -7.40 14.99
N PRO A 133 16.80 -8.01 16.15
CA PRO A 133 17.79 -8.46 17.11
C PRO A 133 18.84 -9.35 16.41
N PRO A 134 20.11 -9.34 16.84
CA PRO A 134 21.14 -10.21 16.27
C PRO A 134 20.70 -11.68 16.18
N GLU A 135 19.92 -12.13 17.15
CA GLU A 135 19.32 -13.47 17.25
C GLU A 135 18.36 -13.74 16.09
N MET A 136 17.60 -12.75 15.62
CA MET A 136 16.71 -12.91 14.46
C MET A 136 17.48 -13.06 13.14
N LYS A 137 18.70 -12.50 13.04
CA LYS A 137 19.58 -12.76 11.89
C LYS A 137 20.12 -14.20 11.91
N LEU A 138 20.50 -14.69 13.09
CA LEU A 138 20.91 -16.07 13.30
C LEU A 138 19.78 -17.05 12.96
N LEU A 139 18.58 -16.83 13.51
CA LEU A 139 17.41 -17.66 13.21
C LEU A 139 17.06 -17.63 11.72
N LYS A 140 17.11 -16.46 11.08
CA LYS A 140 16.87 -16.36 9.63
C LYS A 140 17.91 -17.12 8.82
N TYR A 141 19.19 -17.05 9.19
CA TYR A 141 20.26 -17.84 8.54
C TYR A 141 20.01 -19.34 8.71
N LEU A 142 19.78 -19.80 9.93
CA LEU A 142 19.56 -21.21 10.26
C LEU A 142 18.31 -21.78 9.57
N LEU A 143 17.20 -21.03 9.57
CA LEU A 143 15.96 -21.44 8.92
C LEU A 143 16.03 -21.46 7.39
N ASN A 144 17.02 -20.76 6.80
CA ASN A 144 17.21 -20.69 5.35
C ASN A 144 18.20 -21.76 4.83
N ILE A 145 18.72 -22.63 5.71
CA ILE A 145 19.46 -23.85 5.33
C ILE A 145 18.43 -24.88 4.85
N GLU A 146 18.53 -25.26 3.57
CA GLU A 146 17.61 -26.19 2.92
C GLU A 146 17.82 -27.63 3.40
N ASP A 147 19.07 -28.05 3.58
CA ASP A 147 19.42 -29.39 4.03
C ASP A 147 19.07 -29.58 5.52
N PRO A 148 18.22 -30.56 5.86
CA PRO A 148 17.76 -30.75 7.24
C PRO A 148 18.88 -31.16 8.22
N GLU A 149 19.88 -31.94 7.77
CA GLU A 149 20.98 -32.38 8.63
C GLU A 149 21.95 -31.23 8.89
N GLU A 150 22.29 -30.47 7.85
CA GLU A 150 23.12 -29.27 7.95
C GLU A 150 22.46 -28.21 8.85
N ARG A 151 21.14 -28.01 8.69
CA ARG A 151 20.37 -27.10 9.54
C ARG A 151 20.39 -27.53 11.00
N PHE A 152 20.21 -28.82 11.26
CA PHE A 152 20.22 -29.37 12.61
C PHE A 152 21.61 -29.24 13.26
N GLY A 153 22.68 -29.55 12.52
CA GLY A 153 24.06 -29.38 12.98
C GLY A 153 24.40 -27.91 13.28
N ALA A 154 23.99 -26.99 12.42
CA ALA A 154 24.18 -25.55 12.63
C ALA A 154 23.40 -25.01 13.83
N LEU A 155 22.16 -25.47 14.04
CA LEU A 155 21.37 -25.18 15.24
C LEU A 155 22.06 -25.73 16.50
N ALA A 156 22.47 -27.00 16.49
CA ALA A 156 23.14 -27.64 17.61
C ALA A 156 24.44 -26.91 17.99
N THR A 157 25.19 -26.44 17.00
CA THR A 157 26.44 -25.70 17.20
C THR A 157 26.17 -24.29 17.74
N ALA A 158 25.21 -23.57 17.17
CA ALA A 158 24.86 -22.21 17.59
C ALA A 158 24.29 -22.14 19.02
N PHE A 159 23.72 -23.23 19.52
CA PHE A 159 23.21 -23.36 20.89
C PHE A 159 24.14 -24.16 21.83
N SER A 160 25.31 -24.60 21.35
CA SER A 160 26.31 -25.24 22.21
C SER A 160 27.07 -24.16 23.00
N PRO A 161 27.31 -24.36 24.31
CA PRO A 161 28.12 -23.44 25.10
C PRO A 161 29.53 -23.31 24.50
N GLY A 162 30.07 -22.09 24.43
CA GLY A 162 31.48 -21.88 24.07
C GLY A 162 32.41 -22.17 25.25
N ASP A 163 33.69 -22.40 24.97
CA ASP A 163 34.72 -22.77 25.96
C ASP A 163 35.15 -21.62 26.92
N GLU A 164 34.46 -20.47 26.94
CA GLU A 164 34.84 -19.34 27.81
C GLU A 164 34.14 -19.37 29.19
N HIS A 165 34.98 -19.70 30.18
CA HIS A 165 34.91 -19.60 31.64
C HIS A 165 33.77 -18.83 32.36
N GLU A 166 33.25 -19.52 33.39
CA GLU A 166 32.67 -19.04 34.68
C GLU A 166 31.58 -17.95 34.64
N ALA A 167 30.34 -18.37 34.36
CA ALA A 167 29.16 -17.66 34.86
C ALA A 167 28.67 -18.33 36.17
N LYS A 168 28.78 -17.62 37.29
CA LYS A 168 28.36 -18.03 38.65
C LYS A 168 26.83 -18.21 38.85
N ASP A 169 26.06 -18.45 37.80
CA ASP A 169 24.63 -18.68 37.90
C ASP A 169 24.18 -19.63 36.79
N GLU A 170 24.57 -20.90 36.95
CA GLU A 170 24.36 -21.98 35.96
C GLU A 170 22.89 -22.39 35.79
N ASP A 171 21.96 -21.98 36.67
CA ASP A 171 20.58 -22.51 36.63
C ASP A 171 19.56 -21.65 35.85
N ALA A 172 19.88 -20.40 35.51
CA ALA A 172 18.90 -19.47 34.94
C ALA A 172 18.80 -19.47 33.40
N LEU A 173 19.90 -19.79 32.69
CA LEU A 173 19.96 -19.69 31.22
C LEU A 173 19.61 -20.99 30.49
N TYR A 174 20.02 -22.15 31.02
CA TYR A 174 19.81 -23.46 30.38
C TYR A 174 18.33 -23.85 30.30
N THR A 175 17.55 -23.52 31.32
CA THR A 175 16.13 -23.87 31.42
C THR A 175 15.25 -23.08 30.43
N ARG A 176 15.66 -21.87 30.02
CA ARG A 176 14.90 -21.04 29.05
C ARG A 176 15.23 -21.38 27.60
N LEU A 177 16.47 -21.77 27.29
CA LEU A 177 16.92 -22.08 25.93
C LEU A 177 16.51 -23.48 25.47
N GLY A 178 16.54 -24.49 26.36
CA GLY A 178 16.04 -25.83 26.05
C GLY A 178 14.53 -25.85 25.71
N MET A 179 13.73 -24.99 26.36
CA MET A 179 12.31 -24.83 26.03
C MET A 179 12.07 -24.19 24.65
N LEU A 180 12.97 -23.30 24.19
CA LEU A 180 12.84 -22.64 22.89
C LEU A 180 13.07 -23.62 21.73
N ILE A 181 14.03 -24.54 21.87
CA ILE A 181 14.31 -25.59 20.88
C ILE A 181 13.14 -26.59 20.80
N ILE A 182 12.55 -26.96 21.94
CA ILE A 182 11.37 -27.85 21.97
C ILE A 182 10.13 -27.19 21.34
N LEU A 183 9.98 -25.86 21.47
CA LEU A 183 8.88 -25.11 20.85
C LEU A 183 9.06 -24.89 19.33
N LEU A 184 10.30 -24.86 18.84
CA LEU A 184 10.60 -24.70 17.41
C LEU A 184 10.62 -26.00 16.60
N LEU A 185 10.64 -27.16 17.28
CA LEU A 185 10.69 -28.50 16.67
C LEU A 185 9.36 -29.29 16.78
N LYS A 186 8.26 -28.62 17.15
CA LYS A 186 6.90 -29.18 17.15
C LYS A 186 6.05 -28.63 16.02
#